data_AF-A0A259PDT4-F1
#
_entry.id   AF-A0A259PDT4-F1
#
_cell.length_a   1.000
_cell.length_b   1.000
_cell.length_c   1.000
_cell.angle_alpha   90.00
_cell.angle_beta   90.00
_cell.angle_gamma   90.00
#
_symmetry.space_group_name_H-M   'P 1'
#
loop_
_entity.id
_entity.type
_entity.pdbx_description
1 polymer ?
#
loop_
_entity_poly.entity_id
_entity_poly.type
_entity_poly.pdbx_seq_one_letter_code
_entity_poly.pdbx_strand_id
1 'polypeptide(L)'
;MSRTPVLAGALARTRRARRRPALAVAAVAAALAACSPAAGVASPQPSGPAGELRLGYFANVTHAPALVGVGRGLFAARLRAAGTPTLTTQVFNAGPAAIEAL
;
A
#
# COMPACT_ATOMS: atom_id res chain seq x y z
N MET A 1 33.99 -74.54 -21.64
CA MET A 1 32.57 -74.80 -22.00
C MET A 1 31.77 -74.49 -20.74
N SER A 2 30.81 -73.57 -20.66
CA SER A 2 29.93 -72.97 -21.66
C SER A 2 29.03 -71.95 -20.93
N ARG A 3 28.81 -70.78 -21.57
CA ARG A 3 27.52 -70.03 -21.66
C ARG A 3 26.90 -69.54 -20.33
N THR A 4 26.52 -68.28 -20.09
CA THR A 4 26.16 -67.13 -20.94
C THR A 4 25.96 -65.90 -20.02
N PRO A 5 26.13 -64.67 -20.52
CA PRO A 5 25.86 -63.43 -19.78
C PRO A 5 24.38 -63.03 -19.88
N VAL A 6 23.83 -62.38 -18.85
CA VAL A 6 22.52 -61.71 -18.95
C VAL A 6 22.67 -60.22 -18.73
N LEU A 7 22.41 -59.51 -19.84
CA LEU A 7 22.09 -58.09 -20.03
C LEU A 7 21.59 -57.34 -18.79
N ALA A 8 22.10 -56.12 -18.61
CA ALA A 8 21.24 -55.00 -18.21
C ALA A 8 21.85 -53.69 -18.73
N GLY A 9 21.33 -53.24 -19.88
CA GLY A 9 21.64 -51.93 -20.41
C GLY A 9 21.22 -50.83 -19.46
N ALA A 10 22.19 -50.06 -18.97
CA ALA A 10 21.94 -48.80 -18.27
C ALA A 10 21.49 -47.76 -19.29
N LEU A 11 20.19 -47.76 -19.61
CA LEU A 11 19.54 -46.62 -20.26
C LEU A 11 19.66 -45.42 -19.30
N ALA A 12 20.63 -44.56 -19.61
CA ALA A 12 20.77 -43.23 -19.04
C ALA A 12 19.48 -42.43 -19.32
N ARG A 13 18.53 -42.54 -18.39
CA ARG A 13 17.32 -41.72 -18.38
C ARG A 13 17.72 -40.29 -18.06
N THR A 14 17.95 -39.53 -19.11
CA THR A 14 18.16 -38.09 -19.09
C THR A 14 17.00 -37.45 -18.34
N ARG A 15 17.28 -36.91 -17.14
CA ARG A 15 16.31 -36.19 -16.30
C ARG A 15 15.97 -34.84 -16.93
N ARG A 16 15.24 -34.87 -18.05
CA ARG A 16 14.82 -33.69 -18.82
C ARG A 16 13.39 -33.31 -18.47
N ALA A 17 13.02 -33.25 -17.20
CA ALA A 17 11.65 -32.87 -16.82
C ALA A 17 11.56 -32.44 -15.35
N ARG A 18 11.91 -31.19 -15.02
CA ARG A 18 11.49 -30.51 -13.77
C ARG A 18 11.84 -29.01 -13.68
N ARG A 19 12.06 -28.31 -14.80
CA ARG A 19 12.29 -26.83 -14.80
C ARG A 19 11.07 -26.00 -15.22
N ARG A 20 9.87 -26.60 -15.30
CA ARG A 20 8.62 -25.88 -15.61
C ARG A 20 7.91 -25.22 -14.40
N PRO A 21 7.96 -25.74 -13.15
CA PRO A 21 7.22 -25.08 -12.07
C PRO A 21 7.89 -23.78 -11.59
N ALA A 22 9.21 -23.67 -11.71
CA ALA A 22 9.95 -22.49 -11.26
C ALA A 22 9.65 -21.23 -12.09
N LEU A 23 9.42 -21.40 -13.41
CA LEU A 23 9.13 -20.29 -14.32
C LEU A 23 7.71 -19.75 -14.12
N ALA A 24 6.75 -20.63 -13.82
CA ALA A 24 5.38 -20.24 -13.50
C ALA A 24 5.29 -19.46 -12.18
N VAL A 25 6.03 -19.89 -11.14
CA VAL A 25 6.09 -19.17 -9.85
C VAL A 25 6.73 -17.79 -10.01
N ALA A 26 7.81 -17.69 -10.79
CA ALA A 26 8.46 -16.40 -11.06
C ALA A 26 7.54 -15.42 -11.83
N ALA A 27 6.77 -15.92 -12.80
CA ALA A 27 5.82 -15.10 -13.55
C ALA A 27 4.68 -14.56 -12.68
N VAL A 28 4.14 -15.39 -11.78
CA VAL A 28 3.09 -14.96 -10.84
C VAL A 28 3.64 -13.93 -9.84
N ALA A 29 4.84 -14.14 -9.31
CA ALA A 29 5.47 -13.18 -8.42
C ALA A 29 5.73 -11.82 -9.09
N ALA A 30 6.16 -11.82 -10.36
CA ALA A 30 6.36 -10.60 -11.14
C ALA A 30 5.03 -9.86 -11.42
N ALA A 31 3.96 -10.58 -11.73
CA ALA A 31 2.64 -9.99 -11.94
C ALA A 31 2.07 -9.33 -10.66
N LEU A 32 2.30 -9.95 -9.49
CA LEU A 32 1.93 -9.38 -8.19
C LEU A 32 2.75 -8.13 -7.83
N ALA A 33 4.05 -8.12 -8.16
CA ALA A 33 4.91 -6.97 -7.89
C ALA A 33 4.60 -5.74 -8.77
N ALA A 34 4.07 -5.95 -9.98
CA ALA A 34 3.78 -4.89 -10.94
C ALA A 34 2.62 -3.97 -10.55
N CYS A 35 1.77 -4.34 -9.59
CA CYS A 35 0.71 -3.47 -9.05
C CYS A 35 1.18 -2.55 -7.92
N SER A 36 2.46 -2.58 -7.55
CA SER A 36 3.01 -1.63 -6.59
C SER A 36 3.48 -0.38 -7.34
N PRO A 37 2.99 0.83 -7.00
CA PRO A 37 3.58 2.04 -7.55
C PRO A 37 5.09 2.02 -7.23
N ALA A 38 5.92 2.21 -8.24
CA ALA A 38 7.36 2.41 -8.06
C ALA A 38 7.55 3.77 -7.36
N ALA A 39 7.35 3.80 -6.06
CA ALA A 39 7.75 4.92 -5.23
C ALA A 39 9.28 4.97 -5.34
N GLY A 40 9.80 5.94 -6.11
CA GLY A 40 11.20 6.31 -6.01
C GLY A 40 11.50 6.52 -4.53
N VAL A 41 12.48 5.78 -4.01
CA VAL A 41 12.89 5.81 -2.61
C VAL A 41 13.59 7.14 -2.31
N ALA A 42 12.81 8.22 -2.26
CA ALA A 42 13.11 9.29 -1.33
C ALA A 42 12.90 8.69 0.06
N SER A 43 13.99 8.54 0.82
CA SER A 43 13.89 8.18 2.23
C SER A 43 12.97 9.20 2.91
N PRO A 44 11.89 8.80 3.60
CA PRO A 44 11.06 9.75 4.33
C PRO A 44 11.96 10.37 5.40
N GLN A 45 12.39 11.61 5.20
CA GLN A 45 12.91 12.37 6.33
C GLN A 45 11.74 12.53 7.31
N PRO A 46 11.98 12.35 8.62
CA PRO A 46 10.96 12.66 9.61
C PRO A 46 10.67 14.16 9.52
N SER A 47 9.64 14.52 8.76
CA SER A 47 9.03 15.83 8.79
C SER A 47 8.37 15.94 10.16
N GLY A 48 8.84 16.90 10.97
CA GLY A 48 8.17 17.25 12.21
C GLY A 48 6.71 17.67 11.98
N PRO A 49 5.97 17.94 13.06
CA PRO A 49 4.58 18.38 12.98
C PRO A 49 4.41 19.55 12.01
N ALA A 50 3.36 19.52 11.20
CA ALA A 50 3.05 20.63 10.30
C ALA A 50 2.73 21.90 11.10
N GLY A 51 3.12 23.07 10.60
CA GLY A 51 2.79 24.36 11.23
C GLY A 51 1.30 24.69 11.19
N GLU A 52 0.57 24.13 10.22
CA GLU A 52 -0.86 24.34 10.05
C GLU A 52 -1.53 23.09 9.47
N LEU A 53 -2.73 22.79 9.97
CA LEU A 53 -3.64 21.83 9.36
C LEU A 53 -4.87 22.55 8.80
N ARG A 54 -5.18 22.28 7.52
CA ARG A 54 -6.41 22.73 6.86
C ARG A 54 -7.41 21.58 6.85
N LEU A 55 -8.54 21.75 7.53
CA LEU A 55 -9.60 20.76 7.68
C LEU A 55 -10.82 21.15 6.85
N GLY A 56 -11.03 20.44 5.74
CA GLY A 56 -12.26 20.47 4.96
C GLY A 56 -13.32 19.52 5.54
N TYR A 57 -14.57 19.97 5.70
CA TYR A 57 -15.67 19.07 6.12
C TYR A 57 -17.05 19.49 5.58
N PHE A 58 -17.99 18.55 5.57
CA PHE A 58 -19.38 18.80 5.22
C PHE A 58 -20.20 19.18 6.45
N ALA A 59 -20.94 20.28 6.38
CA ALA A 59 -21.80 20.73 7.48
C ALA A 59 -23.18 20.06 7.47
N ASN A 60 -23.21 18.72 7.52
CA ASN A 60 -24.44 17.93 7.55
C ASN A 60 -24.38 16.83 8.62
N VAL A 61 -25.54 16.28 8.97
CA VAL A 61 -25.68 15.32 10.08
C VAL A 61 -24.89 14.03 9.84
N THR A 62 -24.73 13.60 8.59
CA THR A 62 -23.95 12.40 8.25
C THR A 62 -22.44 12.59 8.49
N HIS A 63 -21.97 13.83 8.64
CA HIS A 63 -20.59 14.18 8.99
C HIS A 63 -20.49 14.75 10.41
N ALA A 64 -21.36 14.30 11.32
CA ALA A 64 -21.38 14.70 12.72
C ALA A 64 -20.01 14.68 13.44
N PRO A 65 -19.08 13.74 13.20
CA PRO A 65 -17.77 13.76 13.87
C PRO A 65 -16.99 15.05 13.64
N ALA A 66 -17.02 15.61 12.42
CA ALA A 66 -16.34 16.86 12.12
C ALA A 66 -17.01 18.05 12.82
N LEU A 67 -18.35 18.09 12.80
CA LEU A 67 -19.13 19.12 13.49
C LEU A 67 -18.87 19.14 14.99
N VAL A 68 -18.88 17.98 15.64
CA VAL A 68 -18.60 17.84 17.07
C VAL A 68 -17.13 18.15 17.36
N GLY A 69 -16.22 17.67 16.54
CA GLY A 69 -14.78 17.86 16.74
C GLY A 69 -14.34 19.32 16.62
N VAL A 70 -14.89 20.06 15.65
CA VAL A 70 -14.67 21.51 15.51
C VAL A 70 -15.43 22.27 16.59
N GLY A 71 -16.73 22.01 16.77
CA GLY A 71 -17.58 22.73 17.71
C GLY A 71 -17.18 22.58 19.18
N ARG A 72 -16.58 21.45 19.56
CA ARG A 72 -16.03 21.21 20.90
C ARG A 72 -14.53 21.48 21.01
N GLY A 73 -13.88 21.98 19.95
CA GLY A 73 -12.45 22.27 19.94
C GLY A 73 -11.54 21.05 20.11
N LEU A 74 -12.03 19.83 19.87
CA LEU A 74 -11.29 18.59 20.08
C LEU A 74 -10.10 18.49 19.10
N PHE A 75 -10.28 18.88 17.85
CA PHE A 75 -9.20 18.84 16.86
C PHE A 75 -8.08 19.82 17.21
N ALA A 76 -8.41 21.08 17.52
CA ALA A 76 -7.41 22.07 17.93
C ALA A 76 -6.62 21.61 19.17
N ALA A 77 -7.29 20.99 20.15
CA ALA A 77 -6.63 20.47 21.34
C ALA A 77 -5.62 19.35 21.02
N ARG A 78 -6.01 18.40 20.15
CA ARG A 78 -5.15 17.27 19.77
C ARG A 78 -4.00 17.70 18.87
N LEU A 79 -4.24 18.64 17.96
CA LEU A 79 -3.21 19.17 17.06
C LEU A 79 -2.14 19.93 17.83
N ARG A 80 -2.52 20.80 18.77
CA ARG A 80 -1.54 21.46 19.65
C ARG A 80 -0.72 20.47 20.44
N ALA A 81 -1.34 19.41 20.97
CA ALA A 81 -0.62 18.36 21.69
C ALA A 81 0.35 17.59 20.76
N ALA A 82 0.03 17.49 19.47
CA ALA A 82 0.88 16.89 18.44
C ALA A 82 1.92 17.87 17.85
N GLY A 83 1.96 19.13 18.28
CA GLY A 83 2.91 20.14 17.79
C GLY A 83 2.45 20.94 16.57
N THR A 84 1.19 20.82 16.15
CA THR A 84 0.59 21.64 15.09
C THR A 84 -0.23 22.79 15.72
N PRO A 85 0.27 24.04 15.70
CA PRO A 85 -0.35 25.15 16.42
C PRO A 85 -1.63 25.66 15.75
N THR A 86 -1.75 25.54 14.42
CA THR A 86 -2.81 26.19 13.64
C THR A 86 -3.77 25.17 13.03
N LEU A 87 -5.07 25.40 13.20
CA LEU A 87 -6.15 24.67 12.53
C LEU A 87 -7.03 25.68 11.78
N THR A 88 -7.12 25.52 10.46
CA THR A 88 -8.01 26.29 9.60
C THR A 88 -9.11 25.38 9.09
N THR A 89 -10.37 25.80 9.16
CA THR A 89 -11.52 24.98 8.75
C THR A 89 -12.20 25.53 7.52
N GLN A 90 -12.64 24.65 6.62
CA GLN A 90 -13.42 25.00 5.44
C GLN A 90 -14.64 24.08 5.32
N VAL A 91 -15.81 24.69 5.12
CA VAL A 91 -17.06 23.95 4.91
C VAL A 91 -17.28 23.74 3.43
N PHE A 92 -17.62 22.51 3.04
CA PHE A 92 -18.05 22.17 1.70
C PHE A 92 -19.54 21.80 1.67
N ASN A 93 -20.20 22.13 0.57
CA ASN A 93 -21.61 21.76 0.35
C ASN A 93 -21.74 20.43 -0.41
N ALA A 94 -20.79 20.10 -1.29
CA ALA A 94 -20.84 18.91 -2.13
C ALA A 94 -19.45 18.36 -2.46
N GLY A 95 -19.42 17.08 -2.85
CA GLY A 95 -18.21 16.34 -3.19
C GLY A 95 -17.30 17.02 -4.23
N PRO A 96 -17.82 17.56 -5.35
CA PRO A 96 -16.96 18.20 -6.37
C PRO A 96 -16.05 19.30 -5.80
N ALA A 97 -16.61 20.21 -5.00
CA ALA A 97 -15.86 21.28 -4.37
C ALA A 97 -14.80 20.78 -3.37
N ALA A 98 -15.06 19.64 -2.70
CA ALA A 98 -14.10 19.06 -1.77
C ALA A 98 -12.91 18.44 -2.51
N ILE A 99 -13.13 17.84 -3.67
CA ILE A 99 -12.06 17.26 -4.50
C ILE A 99 -11.21 18.34 -5.17
N GLU A 100 -11.82 19.44 -5.62
CA GLU A 100 -11.06 20.58 -6.18
C GLU A 100 -10.11 21.25 -5.17
N ALA A 101 -10.36 21.06 -3.87
CA ALA A 101 -9.57 21.64 -2.79
C ALA A 101 -8.46 20.72 -2.24
N LEU A 102 -8.38 19.47 -2.73
CA LEU A 102 -7.47 18.43 -2.25
C LEU A 102 -6.19 18.37 -3.10
#